data_AF-A0AAD9CI84-F1
#
_entry.id   AF-A0AAD9CI84-F1
#
_cell.length_a   1.000
_cell.length_b   1.000
_cell.length_c   1.000
_cell.angle_alpha   90.00
_cell.angle_beta   90.00
_cell.angle_gamma   90.00
#
_symmetry.space_group_name_H-M   'P 1'
#
loop_
_entity.id
_entity.type
_entity.pdbx_description
1 polymer ?
#
loop_
_entity_poly.entity_id
_entity_poly.type
_entity_poly.pdbx_seq_one_letter_code
_entity_poly.pdbx_strand_id
1 'polypeptide(L)'
;MTTPETPNGVVHRNIKTPQSEEISGPAGNLNNVSDEDLRQWQKHAQRVKEKVLEQVKVQLSDLLDQALTETVESFTQTQPKFNGKTTNKSAPRSQRTDDGKVFVARPSLLDELFEINHIRTIYHMFIAVLLMFCLSTLAVDYIDQVLSLPLCQFGSSTIEQSIPRSISVLLWAAQIVLEFDLLFFAFGKLGTVIWAWAVMFFYTLLVPYLTLVIWGSLYHTCPSKLGLSLGTGLILSAVQTYVLGLFPIFVVVQYQLPPASRFIVILEQIRFLMKSYSFIRETGPVIMRNTPKEGESPRFPSLSSYLYFLFCPTLIYRESYPRNTI
;
A
#
# COMPACT_ATOMS: atom_id res chain seq x y z
N MET A 1 -39.59 27.31 72.18
CA MET A 1 -40.77 27.26 71.29
C MET A 1 -40.24 27.31 69.87
N THR A 2 -40.57 26.28 69.06
CA THR A 2 -40.48 26.20 67.58
C THR A 2 -39.12 26.35 66.87
N THR A 3 -38.53 25.20 66.51
CA THR A 3 -38.07 24.72 65.16
C THR A 3 -37.23 25.56 64.16
N PRO A 4 -36.46 24.88 63.27
CA PRO A 4 -35.15 25.31 62.72
C PRO A 4 -35.10 25.36 61.15
N GLU A 5 -33.91 25.11 60.55
CA GLU A 5 -33.53 24.95 59.10
C GLU A 5 -32.92 26.23 58.46
N THR A 6 -31.77 26.28 57.78
CA THR A 6 -31.14 25.42 56.73
C THR A 6 -29.63 25.78 56.55
N PRO A 7 -28.79 24.89 55.98
CA PRO A 7 -27.70 25.31 55.12
C PRO A 7 -27.67 24.61 53.75
N ASN A 8 -27.20 25.36 52.76
CA ASN A 8 -26.90 24.94 51.39
C ASN A 8 -25.65 24.04 51.33
N GLY A 9 -25.64 23.08 50.41
CA GLY A 9 -24.40 22.70 49.75
C GLY A 9 -24.30 21.27 49.23
N VAL A 10 -24.13 21.19 47.91
CA VAL A 10 -23.43 20.13 47.15
C VAL A 10 -24.28 18.95 46.66
N VAL A 11 -24.60 19.04 45.37
CA VAL A 11 -25.21 18.04 44.50
C VAL A 11 -24.20 16.93 44.20
N HIS A 12 -24.46 15.73 44.71
CA HIS A 12 -23.83 14.50 44.22
C HIS A 12 -24.78 13.78 43.25
N ARG A 13 -24.30 13.59 42.03
CA ARG A 13 -24.93 12.83 40.95
C ARG A 13 -24.82 11.34 41.29
N ASN A 14 -25.92 10.72 41.74
CA ASN A 14 -25.93 9.28 42.03
C ASN A 14 -26.36 8.48 40.80
N ILE A 15 -25.54 7.47 40.50
CA ILE A 15 -25.75 6.40 39.53
C ILE A 15 -26.93 5.56 40.02
N LYS A 16 -27.96 5.36 39.19
CA LYS A 16 -29.03 4.41 39.48
C LYS A 16 -29.04 3.30 38.43
N THR A 17 -28.38 2.21 38.76
CA THR A 17 -28.69 0.87 38.27
C THR A 17 -30.11 0.51 38.71
N PRO A 18 -31.02 0.07 37.83
CA PRO A 18 -32.27 -0.55 38.27
C PRO A 18 -32.01 -2.03 38.53
N GLN A 19 -32.05 -2.38 39.82
CA GLN A 19 -32.21 -3.76 40.30
C GLN A 19 -33.67 -4.18 40.08
N SER A 20 -33.84 -5.46 39.76
CA SER A 20 -35.10 -6.14 39.48
C SER A 20 -36.13 -6.03 40.60
N GLU A 21 -37.33 -5.53 40.28
CA GLU A 21 -38.56 -5.85 41.01
C GLU A 21 -39.52 -6.50 40.01
N GLU A 22 -39.85 -7.76 40.26
CA GLU A 22 -40.94 -8.48 39.59
C GLU A 22 -42.28 -7.87 40.00
N ILE A 23 -43.01 -7.29 39.04
CA ILE A 23 -44.47 -7.13 39.11
C ILE A 23 -45.07 -7.56 37.77
N SER A 24 -45.98 -8.53 37.88
CA SER A 24 -46.80 -9.19 36.87
C SER A 24 -47.58 -8.25 35.92
N GLY A 25 -47.49 -8.48 34.60
CA GLY A 25 -48.28 -7.83 33.53
C GLY A 25 -47.84 -8.30 32.12
N PRO A 26 -48.70 -8.21 31.07
CA PRO A 26 -48.77 -9.21 30.00
C PRO A 26 -47.63 -9.13 28.97
N ALA A 27 -47.09 -10.30 28.62
CA ALA A 27 -46.12 -10.51 27.56
C ALA A 27 -46.76 -10.26 26.18
N GLY A 28 -46.54 -9.07 25.62
CA GLY A 28 -47.03 -8.77 24.28
C GLY A 28 -46.61 -7.43 23.67
N ASN A 29 -45.63 -6.71 24.24
CA ASN A 29 -45.32 -5.35 23.78
C ASN A 29 -43.84 -5.00 23.61
N LEU A 30 -42.89 -5.92 23.90
CA LEU A 30 -41.45 -5.59 23.82
C LEU A 30 -40.87 -5.69 22.39
N ASN A 31 -41.46 -6.52 21.53
CA ASN A 31 -41.00 -6.69 20.15
C ASN A 31 -41.46 -5.54 19.23
N ASN A 32 -42.65 -4.98 19.48
CA ASN A 32 -43.21 -3.91 18.65
C ASN A 32 -42.47 -2.58 18.83
N VAL A 33 -41.98 -2.27 20.04
CA VAL A 33 -41.27 -1.01 20.33
C VAL A 33 -39.91 -0.96 19.63
N SER A 34 -39.15 -2.07 19.64
CA SER A 34 -37.84 -2.13 18.97
C SER A 34 -37.95 -2.10 17.45
N ASP A 35 -38.99 -2.73 16.88
CA ASP A 35 -39.27 -2.70 15.44
C ASP A 35 -39.75 -1.31 14.95
N GLU A 36 -40.49 -0.57 15.77
CA GLU A 36 -40.85 0.82 15.46
C GLU A 36 -39.66 1.77 15.49
N ASP A 37 -38.77 1.63 16.48
CA ASP A 37 -37.53 2.40 16.57
C ASP A 37 -36.62 2.13 15.37
N LEU A 38 -36.48 0.88 14.94
CA LEU A 38 -35.70 0.51 13.77
C LEU A 38 -36.26 1.12 12.48
N ARG A 39 -37.59 1.13 12.33
CA ARG A 39 -38.28 1.76 11.19
C ARG A 39 -38.16 3.28 11.19
N GLN A 40 -38.22 3.91 12.37
CA GLN A 40 -37.98 5.35 12.51
C GLN A 40 -36.53 5.70 12.14
N TRP A 41 -35.58 4.88 12.58
CA TRP A 41 -34.15 5.08 12.29
C TRP A 41 -33.85 4.94 10.79
N GLN A 42 -34.43 3.93 10.12
CA GLN A 42 -34.31 3.79 8.66
C GLN A 42 -34.88 4.99 7.90
N LYS A 43 -36.05 5.49 8.30
CA LYS A 43 -36.64 6.71 7.71
C LYS A 43 -35.79 7.96 7.96
N HIS A 44 -35.18 8.07 9.13
CA HIS A 44 -34.24 9.17 9.43
C HIS A 44 -32.97 9.08 8.60
N ALA A 45 -32.36 7.90 8.50
CA ALA A 45 -31.17 7.67 7.68
C ALA A 45 -31.44 7.99 6.20
N GLN A 46 -32.62 7.64 5.70
CA GLN A 46 -33.02 7.92 4.32
C GLN A 46 -33.23 9.43 4.08
N ARG A 47 -33.86 10.16 5.01
CA ARG A 47 -33.97 11.62 4.95
C ARG A 47 -32.63 12.34 5.05
N VAL A 48 -31.70 11.85 5.88
CA VAL A 48 -30.35 12.42 5.98
C VAL A 48 -29.57 12.16 4.70
N LYS A 49 -29.67 10.96 4.12
CA LYS A 49 -29.03 10.63 2.85
C LYS A 49 -29.49 11.54 1.72
N GLU A 50 -30.79 11.80 1.60
CA GLU A 50 -31.32 12.71 0.58
C GLU A 50 -30.84 14.15 0.78
N LYS A 51 -30.85 14.66 2.01
CA LYS A 51 -30.33 16.00 2.34
C LYS A 51 -28.84 16.14 2.03
N VAL A 52 -28.03 15.14 2.37
CA VAL A 52 -26.58 15.14 2.10
C VAL A 52 -26.33 15.04 0.59
N LEU A 53 -27.09 14.22 -0.13
CA LEU A 53 -26.93 14.07 -1.58
C LEU A 53 -27.25 15.37 -2.32
N GLU A 54 -28.31 16.07 -1.91
CA GLU A 54 -28.64 17.38 -2.48
C GLU A 54 -27.62 18.45 -2.11
N GLN A 55 -27.16 18.47 -0.86
CA GLN A 55 -26.13 19.43 -0.43
C GLN A 55 -24.79 19.21 -1.17
N VAL A 56 -24.41 17.95 -1.41
CA VAL A 56 -23.22 17.61 -2.19
C VAL A 56 -23.40 17.95 -3.67
N LYS A 57 -24.56 17.66 -4.26
CA LYS A 57 -24.82 18.00 -5.67
C LYS A 57 -24.73 19.49 -5.94
N VAL A 58 -25.32 20.32 -5.07
CA VAL A 58 -25.27 21.78 -5.20
C VAL A 58 -23.84 22.29 -5.04
N GLN A 59 -23.09 21.78 -4.07
CA GLN A 59 -21.68 22.17 -3.92
C GLN A 59 -20.82 21.72 -5.11
N LEU A 60 -21.11 20.58 -5.71
CA LEU A 60 -20.37 20.08 -6.87
C LEU A 60 -20.72 20.83 -8.15
N SER A 61 -21.99 21.23 -8.34
CA SER A 61 -22.40 22.05 -9.48
C SER A 61 -21.77 23.43 -9.41
N ASP A 62 -21.75 24.06 -8.24
CA ASP A 62 -21.18 25.40 -8.07
C ASP A 62 -19.66 25.39 -8.31
N LEU A 63 -18.95 24.37 -7.82
CA LEU A 63 -17.51 24.22 -8.10
C LEU A 63 -17.22 23.90 -9.58
N LEU A 64 -18.11 23.16 -10.24
CA LEU A 64 -17.98 22.84 -11.65
C LEU A 64 -18.23 24.09 -12.52
N ASP A 65 -19.27 24.86 -12.22
CA ASP A 65 -19.59 26.10 -12.93
C ASP A 65 -18.57 27.21 -12.66
N GLN A 66 -18.02 27.29 -11.45
CA GLN A 66 -16.91 28.20 -11.13
C GLN A 66 -15.65 27.84 -11.90
N ALA A 67 -15.30 26.54 -11.99
CA ALA A 67 -14.16 26.08 -12.79
C ALA A 67 -14.40 26.25 -14.31
N LEU A 68 -15.63 26.08 -14.78
CA LEU A 68 -16.00 26.31 -16.18
C LEU A 68 -15.94 27.81 -16.53
N THR A 69 -16.34 28.68 -15.60
CA THR A 69 -16.31 30.13 -15.78
C THR A 69 -14.88 30.66 -15.73
N GLU A 70 -14.04 30.18 -14.79
CA GLU A 70 -12.60 30.52 -14.75
C GLU A 70 -11.85 30.04 -16.00
N THR A 71 -12.23 28.90 -16.58
CA THR A 71 -11.64 28.42 -17.84
C THR A 71 -12.10 29.22 -19.06
N VAL A 72 -13.34 29.69 -19.11
CA VAL A 72 -13.86 30.51 -20.22
C VAL A 72 -13.36 31.96 -20.17
N GLU A 73 -13.18 32.54 -18.98
CA GLU A 73 -12.56 33.87 -18.80
C GLU A 73 -11.06 33.85 -19.13
N SER A 74 -10.35 32.77 -18.79
CA SER A 74 -8.93 32.61 -19.19
C SER A 74 -8.72 32.48 -20.70
N PHE A 75 -9.76 32.11 -21.46
CA PHE A 75 -9.69 31.91 -22.92
C PHE A 75 -10.11 33.16 -23.73
N THR A 76 -10.83 34.11 -23.14
CA THR A 76 -11.28 35.33 -23.83
C THR A 76 -10.31 36.50 -23.74
N GLN A 77 -9.27 36.42 -22.90
CA GLN A 77 -8.20 37.43 -22.79
C GLN A 77 -6.95 37.08 -23.62
N THR A 78 -7.09 36.64 -24.87
CA THR A 78 -6.00 36.73 -25.87
C THR A 78 -6.54 36.86 -27.28
N GLN A 79 -7.03 38.06 -27.63
CA GLN A 79 -7.24 38.47 -29.02
C GLN A 79 -6.31 39.64 -29.35
N PRO A 80 -5.20 39.43 -30.08
CA PRO A 80 -4.59 40.47 -30.87
C PRO A 80 -5.24 40.46 -32.27
N LYS A 81 -5.84 41.59 -32.65
CA LYS A 81 -6.21 41.88 -34.04
C LYS A 81 -4.99 41.68 -34.93
N PHE A 82 -5.06 40.77 -35.90
CA PHE A 82 -4.03 40.65 -36.95
C PHE A 82 -4.65 40.96 -38.31
N ASN A 83 -4.27 42.11 -38.85
CA ASN A 83 -4.44 42.46 -40.26
C ASN A 83 -3.06 42.38 -40.93
N GLY A 84 -2.97 41.58 -42.00
CA GLY A 84 -1.98 41.77 -43.06
C GLY A 84 -0.60 41.10 -42.93
N LYS A 85 -0.39 40.16 -43.86
CA LYS A 85 0.83 39.93 -44.66
C LYS A 85 1.85 38.88 -44.16
N THR A 86 2.18 38.04 -45.13
CA THR A 86 3.07 36.89 -45.20
C THR A 86 4.50 37.14 -44.70
N THR A 87 5.08 36.16 -43.99
CA THR A 87 6.36 35.45 -44.28
C THR A 87 6.99 34.84 -43.01
N ASN A 88 7.41 33.58 -43.13
CA ASN A 88 8.48 32.85 -42.43
C ASN A 88 8.84 33.23 -40.98
N LYS A 89 8.58 32.31 -40.05
CA LYS A 89 9.55 31.66 -39.13
C LYS A 89 8.77 30.88 -38.07
N SER A 90 9.03 29.57 -37.99
CA SER A 90 8.50 28.67 -36.97
C SER A 90 8.97 29.13 -35.58
N ALA A 91 8.03 29.62 -34.76
CA ALA A 91 8.27 29.90 -33.35
C ALA A 91 8.41 28.57 -32.57
N PRO A 92 9.36 28.45 -31.63
CA PRO A 92 9.50 27.26 -30.81
C PRO A 92 8.35 27.22 -29.80
N ARG A 93 7.38 26.34 -30.05
CA ARG A 93 6.26 26.11 -29.16
C ARG A 93 6.75 25.38 -27.92
N SER A 94 6.88 26.12 -26.82
CA SER A 94 6.92 25.65 -25.44
C SER A 94 7.80 24.41 -25.21
N GLN A 95 9.08 24.68 -24.96
CA GLN A 95 9.98 23.77 -24.27
C GLN A 95 9.41 23.56 -22.86
N ARG A 96 8.53 22.56 -22.74
CA ARG A 96 8.02 22.06 -21.47
C ARG A 96 9.23 21.51 -20.74
N THR A 97 9.61 22.22 -19.69
CA THR A 97 10.87 22.11 -18.94
C THR A 97 11.38 20.68 -18.79
N ASP A 98 12.67 20.51 -19.06
CA ASP A 98 13.49 19.33 -18.75
C ASP A 98 13.70 19.15 -17.22
N ASP A 99 12.82 19.74 -16.39
CA ASP A 99 12.88 19.75 -14.92
C ASP A 99 12.34 18.42 -14.33
N GLY A 100 12.85 17.30 -14.83
CA GLY A 100 12.67 15.99 -14.22
C GLY A 100 13.69 15.74 -13.13
N LYS A 101 13.35 14.89 -12.14
CA LYS A 101 14.28 14.46 -11.08
C LYS A 101 15.61 13.94 -11.67
N VAL A 102 16.71 14.69 -11.50
CA VAL A 102 18.04 14.26 -11.94
C VAL A 102 18.62 13.27 -10.93
N PHE A 103 19.07 12.11 -11.41
CA PHE A 103 19.76 11.13 -10.59
C PHE A 103 21.25 11.44 -10.57
N VAL A 104 21.77 11.75 -9.39
CA VAL A 104 23.19 11.98 -9.13
C VAL A 104 23.69 10.88 -8.21
N ALA A 105 24.90 10.37 -8.45
CA ALA A 105 25.54 9.43 -7.54
C ALA A 105 25.84 10.15 -6.22
N ARG A 106 25.18 9.71 -5.14
CA ARG A 106 25.39 10.22 -3.78
C ARG A 106 25.27 9.06 -2.80
N PRO A 107 26.13 8.96 -1.78
CA PRO A 107 25.91 8.01 -0.68
C PRO A 107 24.59 8.29 0.05
N SER A 108 24.06 7.28 0.72
CA SER A 108 22.85 7.45 1.54
C SER A 108 23.14 8.40 2.70
N LEU A 109 22.18 9.25 3.06
CA LEU A 109 22.33 10.16 4.21
C LEU A 109 22.63 9.42 5.51
N LEU A 110 22.05 8.23 5.71
CA LEU A 110 22.34 7.42 6.88
C LEU A 110 23.77 6.88 6.88
N ASP A 111 24.37 6.68 5.72
CA ASP A 111 25.74 6.21 5.59
C ASP A 111 26.72 7.35 5.97
N GLU A 112 26.51 8.56 5.43
CA GLU A 112 27.20 9.79 5.86
C GLU A 112 26.98 10.07 7.36
N LEU A 113 25.78 9.81 7.87
CA LEU A 113 25.42 10.03 9.28
C LEU A 113 26.02 8.97 10.22
N PHE A 114 26.13 7.71 9.80
CA PHE A 114 26.80 6.64 10.55
C PHE A 114 28.32 6.76 10.55
N GLU A 115 28.88 7.55 9.64
CA GLU A 115 30.28 7.94 9.67
C GLU A 115 30.61 8.76 10.93
N ILE A 116 29.64 9.52 11.45
CA ILE A 116 29.80 10.30 12.68
C ILE A 116 29.90 9.35 13.88
N ASN A 117 31.01 9.48 14.63
CA ASN A 117 31.33 8.63 15.80
C ASN A 117 30.20 8.54 16.84
N HIS A 118 29.44 9.62 17.04
CA HIS A 118 28.31 9.64 17.96
C HIS A 118 27.17 8.72 17.53
N ILE A 119 26.79 8.71 16.25
CA ILE A 119 25.71 7.85 15.75
C ILE A 119 26.19 6.41 15.64
N ARG A 120 27.47 6.17 15.28
CA ARG A 120 28.06 4.83 15.32
C ARG A 120 27.96 4.17 16.70
N THR A 121 28.18 4.96 17.75
CA THR A 121 28.03 4.48 19.14
C THR A 121 26.57 4.10 19.43
N ILE A 122 25.61 4.90 18.97
CA ILE A 122 24.17 4.58 19.08
C ILE A 122 23.82 3.31 18.29
N TYR A 123 24.35 3.12 17.08
CA TYR A 123 24.17 1.91 16.28
C TYR A 123 24.68 0.66 17.02
N HIS A 124 25.89 0.72 17.58
CA HIS A 124 26.42 -0.37 18.40
C HIS A 124 25.64 -0.58 19.70
N MET A 125 25.11 0.47 20.31
CA MET A 125 24.20 0.35 21.47
C MET A 125 22.92 -0.40 21.08
N PHE A 126 22.30 -0.08 19.95
CA PHE A 126 21.12 -0.81 19.47
C PHE A 126 21.44 -2.27 19.14
N ILE A 127 22.60 -2.55 18.53
CA ILE A 127 23.04 -3.93 18.30
C ILE A 127 23.26 -4.67 19.63
N ALA A 128 23.91 -4.03 20.61
CA ALA A 128 24.16 -4.63 21.90
C ALA A 128 22.84 -4.92 22.65
N VAL A 129 21.88 -4.00 22.60
CA VAL A 129 20.53 -4.20 23.17
C VAL A 129 19.80 -5.33 22.43
N LEU A 130 19.86 -5.38 21.09
CA LEU A 130 19.27 -6.47 20.31
C LEU A 130 19.91 -7.82 20.66
N LEU A 131 21.24 -7.89 20.74
CA LEU A 131 21.97 -9.08 21.14
C LEU A 131 21.62 -9.50 22.57
N MET A 132 21.58 -8.55 23.51
CA MET A 132 21.18 -8.82 24.89
C MET A 132 19.74 -9.33 24.95
N PHE A 133 18.83 -8.78 24.16
CA PHE A 133 17.45 -9.26 24.05
C PHE A 133 17.41 -10.69 23.51
N CYS A 134 18.09 -10.97 22.40
CA CYS A 134 18.18 -12.33 21.85
C CYS A 134 18.80 -13.31 22.86
N LEU A 135 19.90 -12.95 23.51
CA LEU A 135 20.54 -13.78 24.54
C LEU A 135 19.64 -13.98 25.76
N SER A 136 18.89 -12.95 26.16
CA SER A 136 17.93 -13.05 27.26
C SER A 136 16.80 -13.99 26.92
N THR A 137 16.26 -13.94 25.70
CA THR A 137 15.21 -14.88 25.28
C THR A 137 15.75 -16.30 25.20
N LEU A 138 16.93 -16.50 24.60
CA LEU A 138 17.60 -17.81 24.57
C LEU A 138 17.92 -18.35 25.97
N ALA A 139 18.30 -17.48 26.92
CA ALA A 139 18.59 -17.88 28.30
C ALA A 139 17.32 -18.28 29.06
N VAL A 140 16.23 -17.51 28.92
CA VAL A 140 14.92 -17.87 29.50
C VAL A 140 14.44 -19.19 28.91
N ASP A 141 14.58 -19.36 27.59
CA ASP A 141 14.21 -20.57 26.87
C ASP A 141 15.05 -21.77 27.34
N TYR A 142 16.36 -21.58 27.52
CA TYR A 142 17.26 -22.59 28.07
C TYR A 142 16.91 -22.97 29.52
N ILE A 143 16.60 -21.98 30.38
CA ILE A 143 16.23 -22.24 31.77
C ILE A 143 14.89 -22.98 31.83
N ASP A 144 13.89 -22.56 31.05
CA ASP A 144 12.60 -23.23 30.98
C ASP A 144 12.76 -24.67 30.50
N GLN A 145 13.62 -24.89 29.51
CA GLN A 145 13.95 -26.21 28.98
C GLN A 145 14.70 -27.12 29.96
N VAL A 146 15.66 -26.57 30.71
CA VAL A 146 16.40 -27.29 31.75
C VAL A 146 15.53 -27.55 32.98
N LEU A 147 14.59 -26.65 33.29
CA LEU A 147 13.64 -26.80 34.41
C LEU A 147 12.51 -27.79 34.06
N SER A 148 12.12 -27.89 32.80
CA SER A 148 11.13 -28.86 32.30
C SER A 148 11.72 -30.26 32.01
N LEU A 149 13.05 -30.41 32.03
CA LEU A 149 13.76 -31.69 32.17
C LEU A 149 14.15 -31.94 33.64
N PRO A 150 13.75 -33.02 34.33
CA PRO A 150 12.44 -33.57 34.67
C PRO A 150 12.10 -33.34 36.18
N LEU A 151 11.06 -32.59 36.51
CA LEU A 151 10.35 -32.80 37.80
C LEU A 151 9.38 -34.00 37.75
N CYS A 152 9.29 -34.69 36.61
CA CYS A 152 8.54 -35.94 36.49
C CYS A 152 9.26 -37.18 37.04
N GLN A 153 10.46 -37.06 37.64
CA GLN A 153 11.14 -38.19 38.28
C GLN A 153 11.20 -38.15 39.82
N PHE A 154 10.62 -37.16 40.49
CA PHE A 154 10.66 -37.11 41.96
C PHE A 154 9.55 -37.93 42.64
N GLY A 155 9.37 -39.17 42.17
CA GLY A 155 8.30 -40.05 42.64
C GLY A 155 8.44 -41.52 42.26
N SER A 156 9.64 -42.07 42.09
CA SER A 156 9.95 -43.45 42.50
C SER A 156 11.41 -43.78 42.24
N SER A 157 12.00 -44.55 43.13
CA SER A 157 13.37 -45.01 43.12
C SER A 157 13.74 -45.80 41.85
N THR A 158 15.03 -45.71 41.51
CA THR A 158 15.79 -46.64 40.64
C THR A 158 15.62 -46.43 39.14
N ILE A 159 16.62 -45.81 38.52
CA ILE A 159 17.47 -46.35 37.43
C ILE A 159 18.18 -45.15 36.79
N GLU A 160 19.48 -45.05 37.06
CA GLU A 160 20.42 -44.37 36.18
C GLU A 160 20.36 -45.06 34.81
N GLN A 161 19.77 -44.41 33.82
CA GLN A 161 20.07 -44.74 32.43
C GLN A 161 19.86 -43.49 31.56
N SER A 162 20.98 -42.81 31.33
CA SER A 162 21.32 -42.08 30.11
C SER A 162 20.12 -41.56 29.31
N ILE A 163 19.67 -40.33 29.58
CA ILE A 163 18.93 -39.58 28.56
C ILE A 163 19.90 -39.43 27.38
N PRO A 164 19.65 -40.06 26.22
CA PRO A 164 20.55 -39.95 25.09
C PRO A 164 20.66 -38.48 24.73
N ARG A 165 21.88 -37.98 24.50
CA ARG A 165 22.14 -36.60 24.06
C ARG A 165 21.23 -36.17 22.91
N SER A 166 20.74 -37.14 22.11
CA SER A 166 19.72 -36.97 21.08
C SER A 166 18.40 -36.33 21.55
N ILE A 167 17.87 -36.66 22.74
CA ILE A 167 16.58 -36.11 23.23
C ILE A 167 16.76 -34.68 23.75
N SER A 168 17.87 -34.42 24.44
CA SER A 168 18.21 -33.07 24.90
C SER A 168 18.49 -32.13 23.72
N VAL A 169 19.14 -32.62 22.66
CA VAL A 169 19.30 -31.90 21.38
C VAL A 169 17.96 -31.70 20.66
N LEU A 170 17.04 -32.68 20.70
CA LEU A 170 15.72 -32.55 20.10
C LEU A 170 14.85 -31.50 20.82
N LEU A 171 14.97 -31.43 22.14
CA LEU A 171 14.30 -30.42 22.95
C LEU A 171 14.88 -29.03 22.63
N TRP A 172 16.22 -28.88 22.64
CA TRP A 172 16.92 -27.65 22.26
C TRP A 172 16.55 -27.19 20.84
N ALA A 173 16.42 -28.13 19.90
CA ALA A 173 15.94 -27.86 18.56
C ALA A 173 14.46 -27.44 18.55
N ALA A 174 13.58 -28.09 19.31
CA ALA A 174 12.14 -27.80 19.33
C ALA A 174 11.78 -26.40 19.85
N GLN A 175 12.65 -25.80 20.69
CA GLN A 175 12.36 -24.52 21.34
C GLN A 175 12.94 -23.32 20.59
N ILE A 176 14.14 -23.47 19.99
CA ILE A 176 14.59 -22.58 18.90
C ILE A 176 13.58 -22.61 17.75
N VAL A 177 13.01 -23.79 17.46
CA VAL A 177 11.94 -23.92 16.49
C VAL A 177 10.71 -23.09 16.87
N LEU A 178 10.38 -22.86 18.15
CA LEU A 178 9.18 -22.08 18.55
C LEU A 178 9.27 -20.57 18.20
N GLU A 179 10.43 -19.93 18.39
CA GLU A 179 10.63 -18.52 17.99
C GLU A 179 10.58 -18.35 16.46
N PHE A 180 11.21 -19.29 15.74
CA PHE A 180 11.10 -19.34 14.29
C PHE A 180 9.74 -19.87 13.82
N ASP A 181 8.97 -20.59 14.64
CA ASP A 181 7.63 -21.08 14.31
C ASP A 181 6.64 -19.94 14.29
N LEU A 182 6.78 -18.93 15.15
CA LEU A 182 6.01 -17.70 15.01
C LEU A 182 6.31 -17.02 13.67
N LEU A 183 7.57 -17.06 13.23
CA LEU A 183 7.99 -16.55 11.94
C LEU A 183 7.43 -17.44 10.80
N PHE A 184 7.57 -18.76 10.85
CA PHE A 184 7.00 -19.67 9.85
C PHE A 184 5.48 -19.64 9.81
N PHE A 185 4.83 -19.40 10.94
CA PHE A 185 3.40 -19.16 11.05
C PHE A 185 3.03 -17.82 10.39
N ALA A 186 3.73 -16.73 10.74
CA ALA A 186 3.49 -15.40 10.20
C ALA A 186 3.80 -15.28 8.69
N PHE A 187 4.82 -16.00 8.22
CA PHE A 187 5.24 -16.11 6.82
C PHE A 187 4.69 -17.36 6.14
N GLY A 188 3.72 -18.06 6.74
CA GLY A 188 3.23 -19.32 6.20
C GLY A 188 2.72 -19.20 4.76
N LYS A 189 2.70 -20.34 4.06
CA LYS A 189 2.32 -20.46 2.64
C LYS A 189 3.21 -19.64 1.68
N LEU A 190 4.52 -19.57 1.96
CA LEU A 190 5.50 -18.92 1.08
C LEU A 190 5.44 -19.40 -0.37
N GLY A 191 5.20 -20.69 -0.60
CA GLY A 191 5.07 -21.23 -1.97
C GLY A 191 3.97 -20.53 -2.78
N THR A 192 2.81 -20.27 -2.16
CA THR A 192 1.71 -19.52 -2.78
C THR A 192 2.09 -18.06 -3.02
N VAL A 193 2.81 -17.43 -2.07
CA VAL A 193 3.29 -16.05 -2.20
C VAL A 193 4.28 -15.92 -3.36
N ILE A 194 5.26 -16.82 -3.47
CA ILE A 194 6.28 -16.82 -4.53
C ILE A 194 5.63 -17.06 -5.89
N TRP A 195 4.70 -18.02 -5.99
CA TRP A 195 3.96 -18.28 -7.22
C TRP A 195 3.13 -17.05 -7.65
N ALA A 196 2.36 -16.47 -6.73
CA ALA A 196 1.55 -15.28 -7.03
C ALA A 196 2.43 -14.08 -7.41
N TRP A 197 3.56 -13.92 -6.71
CA TRP A 197 4.56 -12.92 -7.03
C TRP A 197 5.15 -13.11 -8.43
N ALA A 198 5.51 -14.34 -8.80
CA ALA A 198 6.03 -14.64 -10.13
C ALA A 198 5.02 -14.28 -11.22
N VAL A 199 3.73 -14.61 -11.02
CA VAL A 199 2.65 -14.22 -11.95
C VAL A 199 2.55 -12.70 -12.08
N MET A 200 2.54 -11.96 -10.97
CA MET A 200 2.54 -10.48 -10.99
C MET A 200 3.79 -9.91 -11.68
N PHE A 201 4.95 -10.51 -11.44
CA PHE A 201 6.23 -10.09 -12.03
C PHE A 201 6.24 -10.30 -13.55
N PHE A 202 5.87 -11.48 -14.04
CA PHE A 202 5.82 -11.75 -15.48
C PHE A 202 4.78 -10.88 -16.19
N TYR A 203 3.63 -10.66 -15.56
CA TYR A 203 2.62 -9.74 -16.07
C TYR A 203 3.19 -8.33 -16.23
N THR A 204 3.81 -7.79 -15.18
CA THR A 204 4.37 -6.42 -15.21
C THR A 204 5.55 -6.28 -16.15
N LEU A 205 6.34 -7.33 -16.35
CA LEU A 205 7.43 -7.33 -17.31
C LEU A 205 6.93 -7.29 -18.77
N LEU A 206 5.94 -8.13 -19.10
CA LEU A 206 5.55 -8.36 -20.50
C LEU A 206 4.44 -7.41 -20.97
N VAL A 207 3.35 -7.25 -20.22
CA VAL A 207 2.14 -6.57 -20.72
C VAL A 207 2.34 -5.08 -20.98
N PRO A 208 2.91 -4.28 -20.05
CA PRO A 208 3.19 -2.86 -20.30
C PRO A 208 4.19 -2.66 -21.45
N TYR A 209 5.24 -3.49 -21.51
CA TYR A 209 6.26 -3.42 -22.55
C TYR A 209 5.67 -3.70 -23.94
N LEU A 210 4.97 -4.82 -24.10
CA LEU A 210 4.37 -5.20 -25.37
C LEU A 210 3.32 -4.19 -25.82
N THR A 211 2.50 -3.69 -24.89
CA THR A 211 1.47 -2.70 -25.19
C THR A 211 2.08 -1.41 -25.73
N LEU A 212 3.19 -0.93 -25.16
CA LEU A 212 3.88 0.26 -25.66
C LEU A 212 4.54 0.05 -27.03
N VAL A 213 5.13 -1.13 -27.27
CA VAL A 213 5.74 -1.46 -28.58
C VAL A 213 4.68 -1.52 -29.67
N ILE A 214 3.57 -2.23 -29.41
CA ILE A 214 2.44 -2.34 -30.34
C ILE A 214 1.80 -0.97 -30.58
N TRP A 215 1.54 -0.22 -29.50
CA TRP A 215 0.97 1.13 -29.59
C TRP A 215 1.89 2.07 -30.38
N GLY A 216 3.20 2.06 -30.12
CA GLY A 216 4.15 2.90 -30.84
C GLY A 216 4.25 2.59 -32.34
N SER A 217 4.20 1.30 -32.72
CA SER A 217 4.16 0.89 -34.13
C SER A 217 2.86 1.32 -34.82
N LEU A 218 1.72 1.14 -34.13
CA LEU A 218 0.41 1.44 -34.67
C LEU A 218 0.13 2.96 -34.72
N TYR A 219 0.72 3.74 -33.81
CA TYR A 219 0.54 5.18 -33.70
C TYR A 219 0.96 5.94 -34.98
N HIS A 220 2.01 5.48 -35.66
CA HIS A 220 2.46 6.08 -36.92
C HIS A 220 1.67 5.61 -38.14
N THR A 221 1.06 4.42 -38.07
CA THR A 221 0.31 3.83 -39.18
C THR A 221 -1.13 4.35 -39.23
N CYS A 222 -1.72 4.70 -38.09
CA CYS A 222 -3.13 5.07 -38.01
C CYS A 222 -3.40 6.59 -38.20
N PRO A 223 -4.46 6.95 -38.95
CA PRO A 223 -4.87 8.35 -39.12
C PRO A 223 -5.55 8.93 -37.87
N SER A 224 -6.24 8.10 -37.07
CA SER A 224 -6.92 8.52 -35.83
C SER A 224 -6.04 8.31 -34.59
N LYS A 225 -5.13 9.26 -34.35
CA LYS A 225 -4.12 9.19 -33.27
C LYS A 225 -4.73 9.21 -31.86
N LEU A 226 -5.75 10.04 -31.66
CA LEU A 226 -6.37 10.25 -30.35
C LEU A 226 -7.21 9.04 -29.91
N GLY A 227 -8.02 8.49 -30.84
CA GLY A 227 -8.86 7.32 -30.56
C GLY A 227 -8.03 6.08 -30.25
N LEU A 228 -6.94 5.88 -31.00
CA LEU A 228 -6.02 4.78 -30.76
C LEU A 228 -5.37 4.89 -29.37
N SER A 229 -4.83 6.06 -29.00
CA SER A 229 -4.19 6.24 -27.69
C SER A 229 -5.17 6.10 -26.53
N LEU A 230 -6.40 6.61 -26.68
CA LEU A 230 -7.41 6.51 -25.65
C LEU A 230 -7.89 5.06 -25.49
N GLY A 231 -8.12 4.37 -26.61
CA GLY A 231 -8.53 2.96 -26.61
C GLY A 231 -7.47 2.04 -25.99
N THR A 232 -6.22 2.12 -26.44
CA THR A 232 -5.14 1.29 -25.86
C THR A 232 -4.89 1.63 -24.41
N GLY A 233 -4.98 2.91 -24.01
CA GLY A 233 -4.84 3.33 -22.61
C GLY A 233 -5.95 2.79 -21.71
N LEU A 234 -7.21 2.84 -22.17
CA LEU A 234 -8.36 2.29 -21.44
C LEU A 234 -8.26 0.77 -21.29
N ILE A 235 -7.91 0.06 -22.37
CA ILE A 235 -7.72 -1.40 -22.34
C ILE A 235 -6.59 -1.75 -21.37
N LEU A 236 -5.45 -1.06 -21.45
CA LEU A 236 -4.33 -1.27 -20.55
C LEU A 236 -4.72 -1.01 -19.10
N SER A 237 -5.43 0.08 -18.81
CA SER A 237 -5.93 0.40 -17.47
C SER A 237 -6.89 -0.67 -16.92
N ALA A 238 -7.78 -1.20 -17.77
CA ALA A 238 -8.71 -2.25 -17.36
C ALA A 238 -7.97 -3.56 -17.03
N VAL A 239 -7.03 -3.98 -17.90
CA VAL A 239 -6.20 -5.17 -17.68
C VAL A 239 -5.31 -5.00 -16.44
N GLN A 240 -4.72 -3.81 -16.26
CA GLN A 240 -3.91 -3.46 -15.08
C GLN A 240 -4.71 -3.56 -13.78
N THR A 241 -5.96 -3.05 -13.77
CA THR A 241 -6.86 -3.13 -12.62
C THR A 241 -7.25 -4.57 -12.31
N TYR A 242 -7.46 -5.40 -13.33
CA TYR A 242 -7.81 -6.80 -13.13
C TYR A 242 -6.62 -7.61 -12.57
N VAL A 243 -5.44 -7.52 -13.20
CA VAL A 243 -4.29 -8.40 -12.87
C VAL A 243 -3.47 -7.90 -11.69
N LEU A 244 -3.28 -6.58 -11.51
CA LEU A 244 -2.59 -6.08 -10.31
C LEU A 244 -3.52 -5.58 -9.22
N GLY A 245 -4.79 -5.29 -9.52
CA GLY A 245 -5.76 -4.89 -8.50
C GLY A 245 -6.46 -6.11 -7.90
N LEU A 246 -7.25 -6.81 -8.71
CA LEU A 246 -8.15 -7.85 -8.21
C LEU A 246 -7.46 -9.19 -7.93
N PHE A 247 -6.52 -9.61 -8.77
CA PHE A 247 -5.85 -10.91 -8.61
C PHE A 247 -5.07 -11.07 -7.29
N PRO A 248 -4.22 -10.12 -6.83
CA PRO A 248 -3.49 -10.28 -5.57
C PRO A 248 -4.42 -10.30 -4.36
N ILE A 249 -5.49 -9.49 -4.41
CA ILE A 249 -6.54 -9.48 -3.38
C ILE A 249 -7.26 -10.83 -3.35
N PHE A 250 -7.61 -11.38 -4.51
CA PHE A 250 -8.24 -12.69 -4.62
C PHE A 250 -7.35 -13.80 -4.03
N VAL A 251 -6.05 -13.81 -4.37
CA VAL A 251 -5.09 -14.78 -3.82
C VAL A 251 -4.99 -14.65 -2.30
N VAL A 252 -4.90 -13.43 -1.77
CA VAL A 252 -4.82 -13.19 -0.32
C VAL A 252 -6.05 -13.70 0.44
N VAL A 253 -7.25 -13.47 -0.11
CA VAL A 253 -8.52 -13.85 0.53
C VAL A 253 -8.79 -15.35 0.42
N GLN A 254 -8.61 -15.95 -0.76
CA GLN A 254 -8.93 -17.37 -0.98
C GLN A 254 -7.96 -18.30 -0.26
N TYR A 255 -6.66 -18.00 -0.33
CA TYR A 255 -5.65 -18.84 0.31
C TYR A 255 -5.50 -18.53 1.80
N GLN A 256 -6.28 -17.61 2.37
CA GLN A 256 -6.23 -17.19 3.77
C GLN A 256 -4.78 -17.09 4.26
N LEU A 257 -3.99 -16.25 3.59
CA LEU A 257 -2.56 -16.11 3.88
C LEU A 257 -2.37 -15.60 5.31
N PRO A 258 -1.27 -15.94 6.00
CA PRO A 258 -0.93 -15.33 7.28
C PRO A 258 -0.64 -13.83 7.15
N PRO A 259 -0.72 -13.04 8.24
CA PRO A 259 -0.70 -11.58 8.18
C PRO A 259 0.58 -11.00 7.54
N ALA A 260 1.76 -11.55 7.81
CA ALA A 260 3.00 -11.04 7.22
C ALA A 260 3.10 -11.39 5.72
N SER A 261 2.71 -12.61 5.33
CA SER A 261 2.63 -13.01 3.92
C SER A 261 1.68 -12.13 3.11
N ARG A 262 0.51 -11.75 3.67
CA ARG A 262 -0.42 -10.80 3.02
C ARG A 262 0.26 -9.46 2.79
N PHE A 263 0.94 -8.94 3.80
CA PHE A 263 1.62 -7.65 3.73
C PHE A 263 2.67 -7.62 2.60
N ILE A 264 3.47 -8.68 2.46
CA ILE A 264 4.46 -8.81 1.38
C ILE A 264 3.77 -8.72 0.00
N VAL A 265 2.70 -9.49 -0.23
CA VAL A 265 2.00 -9.51 -1.52
C VAL A 265 1.44 -8.13 -1.87
N ILE A 266 0.84 -7.43 -0.90
CA ILE A 266 0.27 -6.09 -1.12
C ILE A 266 1.36 -5.04 -1.37
N LEU A 267 2.48 -5.08 -0.65
CA LEU A 267 3.60 -4.17 -0.90
C LEU A 267 4.16 -4.37 -2.32
N GLU A 268 4.34 -5.62 -2.71
CA GLU A 268 4.85 -5.97 -4.05
C GLU A 268 3.84 -5.56 -5.14
N GLN A 269 2.54 -5.76 -4.91
CA GLN A 269 1.47 -5.25 -5.76
C GLN A 269 1.58 -3.73 -5.97
N ILE A 270 1.72 -2.95 -4.89
CA ILE A 270 1.82 -1.48 -4.97
C ILE A 270 3.09 -1.08 -5.73
N ARG A 271 4.22 -1.74 -5.44
CA ARG A 271 5.49 -1.50 -6.13
C ARG A 271 5.35 -1.73 -7.64
N PHE A 272 4.75 -2.83 -8.04
CA PHE A 272 4.54 -3.17 -9.44
C PHE A 272 3.58 -2.21 -10.15
N LEU A 273 2.51 -1.78 -9.48
CA LEU A 273 1.56 -0.79 -10.01
C LEU A 273 2.22 0.57 -10.25
N MET A 274 3.04 1.04 -9.30
CA MET A 274 3.73 2.31 -9.44
C MET A 274 4.78 2.26 -10.56
N LYS A 275 5.52 1.15 -10.67
CA LYS A 275 6.56 0.97 -11.71
C LYS A 275 5.97 0.87 -13.11
N SER A 276 4.89 0.11 -13.31
CA SER A 276 4.23 0.04 -14.61
C SER A 276 3.71 1.42 -15.04
N TYR A 277 3.06 2.15 -14.12
CA TYR A 277 2.55 3.49 -14.38
C TYR A 277 3.67 4.47 -14.74
N SER A 278 4.76 4.50 -13.97
CA SER A 278 5.90 5.36 -14.29
C SER A 278 6.50 5.03 -15.66
N PHE A 279 6.66 3.76 -16.00
CA PHE A 279 7.22 3.36 -17.28
C PHE A 279 6.37 3.84 -18.47
N ILE A 280 5.05 3.67 -18.39
CA ILE A 280 4.10 4.14 -19.43
C ILE A 280 4.12 5.66 -19.53
N ARG A 281 4.11 6.36 -18.39
CA ARG A 281 4.09 7.83 -18.33
C ARG A 281 5.35 8.46 -18.90
N GLU A 282 6.53 7.91 -18.61
CA GLU A 282 7.80 8.45 -19.09
C GLU A 282 8.05 8.09 -20.56
N THR A 283 7.65 6.89 -20.99
CA THR A 283 7.90 6.40 -22.36
C THR A 283 6.88 6.93 -23.38
N GLY A 284 5.61 7.09 -22.99
CA GLY A 284 4.54 7.57 -23.86
C GLY A 284 4.85 8.87 -24.62
N PRO A 285 5.24 9.97 -23.96
CA PRO A 285 5.57 11.22 -24.65
C PRO A 285 6.86 11.11 -25.48
N VAL A 286 7.81 10.24 -25.12
CA VAL A 286 9.05 10.02 -25.87
C VAL A 286 8.75 9.39 -27.23
N ILE A 287 7.87 8.39 -27.28
CA ILE A 287 7.42 7.77 -28.53
C ILE A 287 6.66 8.79 -29.39
N MET A 288 5.77 9.60 -28.79
CA MET A 288 4.99 10.59 -29.53
C MET A 288 5.85 11.71 -30.15
N ARG A 289 6.96 12.08 -29.50
CA ARG A 289 7.89 13.13 -29.98
C ARG A 289 8.89 12.61 -31.02
N ASN A 290 9.35 11.37 -30.88
CA ASN A 290 10.30 10.76 -31.79
C ASN A 290 9.59 10.14 -32.99
N THR A 291 9.30 10.96 -34.00
CA THR A 291 8.82 10.44 -35.29
C THR A 291 9.96 9.66 -35.96
N PRO A 292 9.76 8.43 -36.46
CA PRO A 292 10.77 7.70 -37.21
C PRO A 292 11.24 8.58 -38.38
N LYS A 293 12.54 8.88 -38.44
CA LYS A 293 13.14 9.46 -39.64
C LYS A 293 13.20 8.37 -40.70
N GLU A 294 12.92 8.70 -41.97
CA GLU A 294 12.99 7.73 -43.06
C GLU A 294 14.31 6.94 -43.02
N GLY A 295 14.24 5.64 -42.73
CA GLY A 295 15.39 4.74 -42.70
C GLY A 295 15.97 4.39 -41.32
N GLU A 296 15.54 5.01 -40.21
CA GLU A 296 15.99 4.65 -38.85
C GLU A 296 14.94 3.80 -38.09
N SER A 297 15.39 2.75 -37.42
CA SER A 297 14.52 1.93 -36.57
C SER A 297 13.95 2.77 -35.41
N PRO A 298 12.63 2.69 -35.12
CA PRO A 298 12.02 3.41 -34.01
C PRO A 298 12.76 3.13 -32.69
N ARG A 299 13.13 4.21 -31.98
CA ARG A 299 13.84 4.13 -30.69
C ARG A 299 12.87 3.65 -29.61
N PHE A 300 12.78 2.34 -29.45
CA PHE A 300 12.05 1.71 -28.37
C PHE A 300 12.95 1.51 -27.14
N PRO A 301 12.38 1.58 -25.92
CA PRO A 301 13.12 1.25 -24.71
C PRO A 301 13.59 -0.21 -24.76
N SER A 302 14.82 -0.47 -24.35
CA SER A 302 15.32 -1.86 -24.29
C SER A 302 14.62 -2.63 -23.17
N LEU A 303 14.25 -3.89 -23.44
CA LEU A 303 13.69 -4.78 -22.42
C LEU A 303 14.65 -4.95 -21.24
N SER A 304 15.96 -4.98 -21.50
CA SER A 304 17.00 -5.08 -20.48
C SER A 304 16.99 -3.89 -19.51
N SER A 305 16.83 -2.66 -20.02
CA SER A 305 16.69 -1.46 -19.17
C SER A 305 15.41 -1.51 -18.35
N TYR A 306 14.31 -2.01 -18.92
CA TYR A 306 13.03 -2.15 -18.19
C TYR A 306 13.09 -3.21 -17.09
N LEU A 307 13.70 -4.37 -17.37
CA LEU A 307 13.94 -5.42 -16.38
C LEU A 307 14.83 -4.90 -15.24
N TYR A 308 15.89 -4.15 -15.56
CA TYR A 308 16.74 -3.50 -14.57
C TYR A 308 15.94 -2.50 -13.70
N PHE A 309 15.10 -1.68 -14.32
CA PHE A 309 14.22 -0.75 -13.60
C PHE A 309 13.26 -1.48 -12.65
N LEU A 310 12.77 -2.67 -13.00
CA LEU A 310 11.85 -3.44 -12.17
C LEU A 310 12.46 -3.84 -10.81
N PHE A 311 13.77 -4.07 -10.75
CA PHE A 311 14.51 -4.36 -9.52
C PHE A 311 15.16 -3.13 -8.86
N CYS A 312 15.30 -2.02 -9.59
CA CYS A 312 15.90 -0.79 -9.08
C CYS A 312 15.13 -0.24 -7.86
N PRO A 313 15.80 0.27 -6.80
CA PRO A 313 15.14 0.90 -5.64
C PRO A 313 14.64 2.32 -5.96
N THR A 314 14.03 2.50 -7.14
CA THR A 314 13.44 3.76 -7.59
C THR A 314 12.10 3.51 -8.29
N LEU A 315 11.23 4.51 -8.28
CA LEU A 315 9.90 4.45 -8.89
C LEU A 315 9.80 5.24 -10.21
N ILE A 316 10.87 5.93 -10.62
CA ILE A 316 10.88 6.74 -11.85
C ILE A 316 11.73 6.04 -12.90
N TYR A 317 11.12 5.68 -14.03
CA TYR A 317 11.81 5.04 -15.15
C TYR A 317 12.76 6.00 -15.87
N ARG A 318 13.97 5.51 -16.19
CA ARG A 318 14.93 6.14 -17.11
C ARG A 318 15.66 5.06 -17.91
N GLU A 319 16.09 5.40 -19.14
CA GLU A 319 16.87 4.48 -19.98
C GLU A 319 18.25 4.16 -19.37
N SER A 320 18.85 5.15 -18.69
CA SER A 320 20.15 5.02 -18.02
C SER A 320 20.09 5.59 -16.60
N TYR A 321 20.69 4.86 -15.67
CA TYR A 321 20.88 5.28 -14.28
C TYR A 321 22.37 5.43 -14.01
N PRO A 322 22.78 6.36 -13.12
CA PRO A 322 24.15 6.44 -12.65
C PRO A 322 24.52 5.11 -11.98
N ARG A 323 25.64 4.53 -12.39
CA ARG A 323 26.17 3.29 -11.81
C ARG A 323 27.41 3.63 -10.99
N ASN A 324 27.66 2.85 -9.95
CA ASN A 324 28.94 2.88 -9.27
C ASN A 324 30.03 2.43 -10.24
N THR A 325 31.08 3.23 -10.37
CA THR A 325 32.34 2.75 -10.91
C THR A 325 32.92 1.81 -9.85
N ILE A 326 32.96 0.52 -10.17
CA ILE A 326 33.55 -0.51 -9.31
C ILE A 326 35.03 -0.22 -9.10
#